data_AF-A0A2E6KT99-F1
#
_entry.id   AF-A0A2E6KT99-F1
#
_cell.length_a   1.000
_cell.length_b   1.000
_cell.length_c   1.000
_cell.angle_alpha   90.00
_cell.angle_beta   90.00
_cell.angle_gamma   90.00
#
_symmetry.space_group_name_H-M   'P 1'
#
loop_
_entity.id
_entity.type
_entity.pdbx_description
1 polymer ?
#
loop_
_entity_poly.entity_id
_entity_poly.type
_entity_poly.pdbx_seq_one_letter_code
_entity_poly.pdbx_strand_id
1 'polypeptide(L)'
;MEYSKAKDKMFKCTDIKQAPWYVVNGDDKKRARLNVINHLLSLINYKDLSPEPVELPPRQDDDEKYVRSPLEDQNFIPEIY
;
A
#
# COMPACT_ATOMS: atom_id res chain seq x y z
N MET A 1 35.13 4.48 4.74
CA MET A 1 35.36 5.91 4.46
C MET A 1 34.92 6.31 3.05
N GLU A 2 35.08 5.44 2.05
CA GLU A 2 34.73 5.74 0.65
C GLU A 2 33.24 5.98 0.41
N TYR A 3 32.35 5.19 1.04
CA TYR A 3 30.90 5.38 0.94
C TYR A 3 30.43 6.77 1.40
N SER A 4 31.03 7.32 2.45
CA SER A 4 30.69 8.68 2.90
C SER A 4 31.10 9.73 1.86
N LYS A 5 32.33 9.63 1.33
CA LYS A 5 32.82 10.54 0.28
C LYS A 5 31.99 10.46 -0.99
N ALA A 6 31.59 9.25 -1.38
CA ALA A 6 30.72 9.02 -2.53
C ALA A 6 29.34 9.64 -2.34
N LYS A 7 28.72 9.47 -1.16
CA LYS A 7 27.44 10.10 -0.80
C LYS A 7 27.51 11.63 -0.87
N ASP A 8 28.56 12.22 -0.31
CA ASP A 8 28.72 13.68 -0.29
C ASP A 8 28.95 14.23 -1.70
N LYS A 9 29.68 13.50 -2.55
CA LYS A 9 29.86 13.86 -3.97
C LYS A 9 28.54 13.76 -4.75
N MET A 10 27.75 12.72 -4.48
CA MET A 10 26.42 12.54 -5.08
C MET A 10 25.53 13.74 -4.75
N PHE A 11 25.36 14.08 -3.46
CA PHE A 11 24.52 15.20 -3.04
C PHE A 11 24.97 16.53 -3.66
N LYS A 12 26.28 16.80 -3.72
CA LYS A 12 26.78 18.03 -4.37
C LYS A 12 26.38 18.17 -5.84
N CYS A 13 26.24 17.06 -6.56
CA CYS A 13 25.95 17.07 -7.99
C CYS A 13 24.45 16.97 -8.31
N THR A 14 23.66 16.30 -7.47
CA THR A 14 22.28 15.93 -7.81
C THR A 14 21.22 16.52 -6.88
N ASP A 15 21.61 17.19 -5.79
CA ASP A 15 20.66 17.90 -4.93
C ASP A 15 20.29 19.27 -5.53
N ILE A 16 19.17 19.30 -6.24
CA ILE A 16 18.64 20.50 -6.91
C ILE A 16 17.27 20.86 -6.33
N LYS A 17 16.90 22.14 -6.37
CA LYS A 17 15.62 22.62 -5.80
C LYS A 17 14.38 21.94 -6.40
N GLN A 18 14.45 21.50 -7.65
CA GLN A 18 13.36 20.78 -8.32
C GLN A 18 13.24 19.32 -7.88
N ALA A 19 14.33 18.71 -7.43
CA ALA A 19 14.43 17.31 -7.03
C ALA A 19 15.37 17.19 -5.80
N PRO A 20 14.91 17.67 -4.62
CA PRO A 20 15.75 17.71 -3.43
C PRO A 20 15.96 16.31 -2.86
N TRP A 21 17.15 16.09 -2.28
CA TRP A 21 17.43 14.90 -1.47
C TRP A 21 17.02 15.12 -0.01
N TYR A 22 16.21 14.20 0.53
CA TYR A 22 15.82 14.21 1.95
C TYR A 22 16.58 13.15 2.74
N VAL A 23 17.28 13.57 3.80
CA VAL A 23 18.04 12.68 4.69
C VAL A 23 17.19 12.31 5.90
N VAL A 24 17.07 11.02 6.19
CA VAL A 24 16.30 10.50 7.32
C VAL A 24 17.21 9.74 8.28
N ASN A 25 17.10 10.01 9.58
CA ASN A 25 17.81 9.22 10.59
C ASN A 25 17.16 7.82 10.70
N GLY A 26 17.97 6.78 10.47
CA GLY A 26 17.56 5.38 10.46
C GLY A 26 17.81 4.59 11.74
N ASP A 27 18.31 5.21 12.81
CA ASP A 27 18.65 4.51 14.07
C ASP A 27 17.43 3.76 14.66
N ASP A 28 16.27 4.42 14.69
CA ASP A 28 14.98 3.76 14.96
C ASP A 28 14.24 3.51 13.64
N LYS A 29 14.30 2.27 13.17
CA LYS A 29 13.68 1.84 11.90
C LYS A 29 12.17 2.07 11.86
N LYS A 30 11.45 1.98 12.99
CA LYS A 30 9.99 2.18 13.00
C LYS A 30 9.67 3.65 12.79
N ARG A 31 10.34 4.53 13.53
CA ARG A 31 10.18 5.99 13.40
C ARG A 31 10.63 6.49 12.04
N ALA A 32 11.75 5.98 11.52
CA ALA A 32 12.25 6.34 10.19
C ALA A 32 11.19 6.08 9.10
N ARG A 33 10.55 4.91 9.13
CA ARG A 33 9.49 4.55 8.16
C ARG A 33 8.28 5.47 8.26
N LEU A 34 7.80 5.74 9.47
CA LEU A 34 6.67 6.64 9.68
C LEU A 34 6.97 8.06 9.20
N ASN A 35 8.18 8.56 9.48
CA ASN A 35 8.61 9.89 9.03
C ASN A 35 8.69 9.98 7.51
N VAL A 36 9.23 8.96 6.84
CA VAL A 36 9.29 8.90 5.36
C VAL A 36 7.90 8.93 4.76
N ILE A 37 6.98 8.08 5.26
CA ILE A 37 5.60 8.01 4.76
C ILE A 37 4.90 9.36 4.94
N ASN A 38 4.99 9.94 6.14
CA ASN A 38 4.35 11.22 6.44
C ASN A 38 4.89 12.35 5.56
N HIS A 39 6.21 12.42 5.38
CA HIS A 39 6.83 13.44 4.53
C HIS A 39 6.40 13.29 3.06
N LEU A 40 6.41 12.07 2.52
CA LEU A 40 5.97 11.81 1.15
C LEU A 40 4.51 12.22 0.92
N LEU A 41 3.62 11.85 1.84
CA LEU A 41 2.21 12.20 1.77
C LEU A 41 1.99 13.72 1.88
N SER A 42 2.80 14.44 2.65
CA SER A 42 2.70 15.91 2.76
C SER A 42 3.08 16.67 1.49
N LEU A 43 3.90 16.07 0.62
CA LEU A 43 4.33 16.69 -0.63
C LEU A 43 3.29 16.58 -1.76
N ILE A 44 2.36 15.64 -1.63
CA ILE A 44 1.35 15.35 -2.65
C ILE A 44 0.01 15.81 -2.11
N ASN A 45 -0.70 16.66 -2.85
CA ASN A 45 -2.08 17.00 -2.51
C ASN A 45 -2.99 15.83 -2.89
N TYR A 46 -3.07 14.82 -2.02
CA TYR A 46 -3.96 13.69 -2.19
C TYR A 46 -5.33 14.02 -1.59
N LYS A 47 -6.39 13.62 -2.28
CA LYS A 47 -7.73 13.64 -1.73
C LYS A 47 -8.00 12.28 -1.10
N ASP A 48 -8.78 12.27 -0.04
CA ASP A 48 -9.33 11.03 0.47
C ASP A 48 -10.28 10.47 -0.60
N LEU A 49 -9.90 9.31 -1.15
CA LEU A 49 -10.69 8.59 -2.14
C LEU A 49 -11.65 7.59 -1.48
N SER A 50 -11.78 7.61 -0.14
CA SER A 50 -12.76 6.80 0.57
C SER A 50 -14.12 7.00 -0.10
N PRO A 51 -14.65 5.97 -0.80
CA PRO A 51 -15.95 6.10 -1.43
C PRO A 51 -16.97 6.38 -0.34
N GLU A 52 -17.98 7.18 -0.67
CA GLU A 52 -19.08 7.40 0.27
C GLU A 52 -19.64 6.03 0.70
N PRO A 53 -19.97 5.87 2.00
CA PRO A 53 -20.48 4.60 2.50
C PRO A 53 -21.72 4.22 1.69
N VAL A 54 -21.62 3.11 0.97
CA VAL A 54 -22.73 2.58 0.18
C VAL A 54 -23.74 1.98 1.15
N GLU A 55 -24.98 2.47 1.13
CA GLU A 55 -26.07 1.83 1.84
C GLU A 55 -26.38 0.50 1.13
N LEU A 56 -26.01 -0.60 1.78
CA LEU A 56 -26.43 -1.91 1.33
C LEU A 56 -27.95 -2.03 1.51
N PRO A 57 -28.69 -2.55 0.51
CA PRO A 57 -30.09 -2.85 0.72
C PRO A 57 -30.23 -3.83 1.89
N PRO A 58 -31.36 -3.80 2.61
CA PRO A 58 -31.64 -4.82 3.62
C PRO A 58 -31.48 -6.21 2.99
N ARG A 59 -30.94 -7.16 3.78
CA ARG A 59 -30.79 -8.55 3.36
C ARG A 59 -32.12 -9.00 2.75
N GLN A 60 -32.10 -9.33 1.46
CA GLN A 60 -33.25 -9.94 0.80
C GLN A 60 -33.54 -11.24 1.56
N ASP A 61 -34.79 -11.44 1.97
CA ASP A 61 -35.22 -12.76 2.44
C ASP A 61 -34.93 -13.77 1.32
N ASP A 62 -34.52 -14.99 1.69
CA ASP A 62 -34.12 -16.05 0.76
C ASP A 62 -35.35 -16.56 -0.04
N ASP A 63 -35.98 -15.70 -0.85
CA ASP A 63 -37.20 -15.98 -1.61
C ASP A 63 -36.91 -16.67 -2.95
N GLU A 64 -35.67 -16.68 -3.39
CA GLU A 64 -35.22 -17.58 -4.44
C GLU A 64 -34.62 -18.83 -3.82
N LYS A 65 -35.22 -19.97 -4.18
CA LYS A 65 -34.77 -21.34 -3.90
C LYS A 65 -33.33 -21.54 -4.40
N TYR A 66 -32.35 -20.96 -3.70
CA TYR A 66 -30.95 -21.23 -3.92
C TYR A 66 -30.70 -22.67 -3.49
N VAL A 67 -30.94 -23.59 -4.41
CA VAL A 67 -30.51 -24.96 -4.29
C VAL A 67 -29.07 -24.97 -4.76
N ARG A 68 -28.14 -25.02 -3.80
CA ARG A 68 -26.73 -25.26 -4.12
C ARG A 68 -26.66 -26.49 -5.03
N SER A 69 -26.02 -26.35 -6.19
CA SER A 69 -25.82 -27.48 -7.10
C SER A 69 -25.21 -28.67 -6.36
N PRO A 70 -25.67 -29.91 -6.61
CA PRO A 70 -25.11 -31.10 -6.00
C PRO A 70 -23.59 -31.11 -6.12
N LEU A 71 -22.90 -31.57 -5.07
CA LEU A 71 -21.44 -31.66 -5.07
C LEU A 71 -20.94 -32.55 -6.22
N GLU A 72 -21.74 -33.51 -6.65
CA GLU A 72 -21.43 -34.44 -7.73
C GLU A 72 -21.24 -33.76 -9.10
N ASP A 73 -21.85 -32.59 -9.32
CA ASP A 73 -21.71 -31.81 -10.56
C ASP A 73 -20.47 -30.89 -10.55
N GLN A 74 -19.71 -30.86 -9.45
CA GLN A 74 -18.56 -29.97 -9.29
C GLN A 74 -17.26 -30.71 -9.62
N ASN A 75 -16.44 -30.13 -10.48
CA ASN A 75 -15.11 -30.65 -10.78
C ASN A 75 -14.15 -30.28 -9.64
N PHE A 76 -13.83 -31.24 -8.77
CA PHE A 76 -12.84 -31.07 -7.72
C PHE A 76 -11.42 -31.35 -8.23
N ILE A 77 -10.49 -30.51 -7.81
CA ILE A 77 -9.06 -30.72 -8.05
C ILE A 77 -8.59 -31.84 -7.09
N PRO A 78 -7.79 -32.80 -7.55
CA PRO A 78 -7.27 -33.85 -6.67
C PRO A 78 -6.42 -33.26 -5.54
N GLU A 79 -6.73 -33.62 -4.30
CA GLU A 79 -5.89 -33.32 -3.14
C GLU A 79 -4.73 -34.32 -3.11
N ILE A 80 -3.49 -33.81 -3.20
CA ILE A 80 -2.27 -34.62 -3.28
C ILE A 80 -1.54 -34.68 -1.92
N TYR A 81 -2.05 -34.02 -0.88
CA TYR A 81 -1.45 -33.94 0.45
C TYR A 81 -2.39 -34.41 1.54
#